data_AF-A0A7S1I045-F1
#
_entry.id   AF-A0A7S1I045-F1
#
_cell.length_a   1.000
_cell.length_b   1.000
_cell.length_c   1.000
_cell.angle_alpha   90.00
_cell.angle_beta   90.00
_cell.angle_gamma   90.00
#
_symmetry.space_group_name_H-M   'P 1'
#
loop_
_entity.id
_entity.type
_entity.pdbx_description
1 polymer ?
#
loop_
_entity_poly.entity_id
_entity_poly.type
_entity_poly.pdbx_seq_one_letter_code
_entity_poly.pdbx_strand_id
1 'polypeptide(L)'
;NAGARLGGAVGFKMTDLQKLKDLKSADGQVTLLDFLVDYLHKKNPSLPDFARGLSLLPQASATSLDEVSAWLQEARKELRLLEGQLRIAGRPGGLSPGDAFVDVMGPFHS
;
A
#
# COMPACT_ATOMS: atom_id res chain seq x y z
N ASN A 1 26.57 -0.21 -20.82
CA ASN A 1 25.67 -0.44 -21.98
C ASN A 1 26.29 -0.12 -23.35
N ALA A 2 27.56 0.32 -23.45
CA ALA A 2 28.21 0.44 -24.76
C ALA A 2 28.26 -0.95 -25.43
N GLY A 3 27.46 -1.15 -26.49
CA GLY A 3 27.36 -2.41 -27.23
C GLY A 3 26.07 -3.24 -27.02
N ALA A 4 25.18 -2.88 -26.11
CA ALA A 4 23.88 -3.55 -25.96
C ALA A 4 22.78 -2.84 -26.80
N ARG A 5 21.69 -3.56 -27.17
CA ARG A 5 20.53 -2.99 -27.91
C ARG A 5 19.90 -1.74 -27.26
N LEU A 6 20.20 -1.48 -25.98
CA LEU A 6 19.73 -0.33 -25.19
C LEU A 6 20.85 0.71 -24.91
N GLY A 7 21.97 0.62 -25.61
CA GLY A 7 23.08 1.58 -25.51
C GLY A 7 22.62 2.97 -25.94
N GLY A 8 22.42 3.88 -24.98
CA GLY A 8 21.91 5.23 -25.22
C GLY A 8 20.52 5.51 -24.63
N ALA A 9 19.94 4.57 -23.88
CA ALA A 9 18.68 4.81 -23.18
C ALA A 9 18.82 5.92 -22.12
N VAL A 10 17.88 6.87 -22.11
CA VAL A 10 17.79 7.97 -21.14
C VAL A 10 17.11 7.52 -19.83
N GLY A 11 16.42 6.38 -19.84
CA GLY A 11 15.75 5.80 -18.67
C GLY A 11 15.41 4.32 -18.84
N PHE A 12 14.84 3.72 -17.81
CA PHE A 12 14.42 2.31 -17.75
C PHE A 12 13.12 2.17 -16.97
N LYS A 13 12.40 1.05 -17.13
CA LYS A 13 11.19 0.79 -16.34
C LYS A 13 11.59 0.38 -14.93
N MET A 14 10.82 0.79 -13.92
CA MET A 14 11.10 0.43 -12.52
C MET A 14 11.18 -1.08 -12.30
N THR A 15 10.39 -1.86 -13.04
CA THR A 15 10.42 -3.32 -13.01
C THR A 15 11.74 -3.92 -13.51
N ASP A 16 12.49 -3.21 -14.34
CA ASP A 16 13.79 -3.65 -14.82
C ASP A 16 14.87 -3.60 -13.73
N LEU A 17 14.65 -2.88 -12.63
CA LEU A 17 15.57 -2.90 -11.48
C LEU A 17 15.77 -4.30 -10.91
N GLN A 18 14.73 -5.14 -10.96
CA GLN A 18 14.83 -6.52 -10.49
C GLN A 18 15.86 -7.35 -11.27
N LYS A 19 16.14 -6.97 -12.53
CA LYS A 19 17.09 -7.68 -13.39
C LYS A 19 18.54 -7.40 -12.98
N LEU A 20 18.82 -6.29 -12.29
CA LEU A 20 20.20 -5.91 -11.93
C LEU A 20 20.89 -6.96 -11.06
N LYS A 21 20.12 -7.71 -10.26
CA LYS A 21 20.62 -8.84 -9.45
C LYS A 21 20.99 -10.07 -10.28
N ASP A 22 20.47 -10.18 -11.51
CA ASP A 22 20.65 -11.35 -12.38
C ASP A 22 21.74 -11.10 -13.43
N LEU A 23 22.06 -9.84 -13.74
CA LEU A 23 23.16 -9.47 -14.62
C LEU A 23 24.50 -9.61 -13.89
N LYS A 24 25.33 -10.57 -14.30
CA LYS A 24 26.63 -10.84 -13.70
C LYS A 24 27.80 -10.33 -14.55
N SER A 25 28.94 -10.13 -13.90
CA SER A 25 30.25 -9.96 -14.52
C SER A 25 30.62 -11.17 -15.40
N ALA A 26 31.63 -11.00 -16.26
CA ALA A 26 32.08 -12.05 -17.18
C ALA A 26 32.55 -13.33 -16.46
N ASP A 27 33.06 -13.21 -15.23
CA ASP A 27 33.48 -14.31 -14.36
C ASP A 27 32.34 -14.88 -13.48
N GLY A 28 31.14 -14.30 -13.56
CA GLY A 28 29.95 -14.73 -12.82
C GLY A 28 29.98 -14.46 -11.32
N GLN A 29 30.98 -13.73 -10.81
CA GLN A 29 31.18 -13.54 -9.37
C GLN A 29 30.38 -12.38 -8.77
N VAL A 30 30.22 -11.29 -9.53
CA VAL A 30 29.64 -10.03 -9.04
C VAL A 30 28.45 -9.65 -9.91
N THR A 31 27.33 -9.25 -9.30
CA THR A 31 26.18 -8.75 -10.03
C THR A 31 26.31 -7.26 -10.33
N LEU A 32 25.55 -6.77 -11.29
CA LEU A 32 25.48 -5.34 -11.57
C LEU A 32 24.91 -4.57 -10.37
N LEU A 33 24.03 -5.20 -9.58
CA LEU A 33 23.53 -4.63 -8.34
C LEU A 33 24.64 -4.47 -7.29
N ASP A 34 25.48 -5.49 -7.09
CA ASP A 34 26.62 -5.42 -6.16
C ASP A 34 27.58 -4.30 -6.54
N PHE A 35 27.92 -4.22 -7.84
CA PHE A 35 28.76 -3.15 -8.37
C PHE A 35 28.15 -1.75 -8.14
N LEU A 36 26.84 -1.60 -8.33
CA LEU A 36 26.15 -0.33 -8.12
C LEU A 36 26.13 0.08 -6.65
N VAL A 37 25.90 -0.84 -5.73
CA VAL A 37 25.95 -0.57 -4.29
C VAL A 37 27.34 -0.08 -3.89
N ASP A 38 28.40 -0.76 -4.32
CA ASP A 38 29.78 -0.37 -4.05
C ASP A 38 30.14 0.99 -4.64
N TYR A 39 29.73 1.24 -5.89
CA TYR A 39 29.97 2.51 -6.56
C TYR A 39 29.24 3.67 -5.88
N LEU A 40 27.96 3.46 -5.51
CA LEU A 40 27.15 4.47 -4.86
C LEU A 40 27.63 4.76 -3.44
N HIS A 41 28.06 3.76 -2.66
CA HIS A 41 28.66 4.01 -1.35
C HIS A 41 29.93 4.87 -1.44
N LYS A 42 30.77 4.65 -2.46
CA LYS A 42 31.98 5.46 -2.68
C LYS A 42 31.68 6.89 -3.12
N LYS A 43 30.58 7.12 -3.84
CA LYS A 43 30.19 8.43 -4.38
C LYS A 43 29.25 9.22 -3.48
N ASN A 44 28.44 8.53 -2.69
CA ASN A 44 27.46 9.12 -1.80
C ASN A 44 27.36 8.30 -0.49
N PRO A 45 28.06 8.73 0.57
CA PRO A 45 28.05 8.05 1.86
C PRO A 45 26.67 8.00 2.54
N SER A 46 25.72 8.85 2.14
CA SER A 46 24.36 8.88 2.72
C SER A 46 23.40 7.89 2.06
N LEU A 47 23.88 6.98 1.20
CA LEU A 47 23.06 5.93 0.59
C LEU A 47 22.24 5.10 1.60
N PRO A 48 22.73 4.79 2.83
CA PRO A 48 21.92 4.10 3.84
C PRO A 48 20.62 4.84 4.19
N ASP A 49 20.59 6.16 4.05
CA ASP A 49 19.43 6.99 4.39
C ASP A 49 18.32 6.85 3.35
N PHE A 50 18.67 6.49 2.11
CA PHE A 50 17.71 6.19 1.06
C PHE A 50 16.77 5.04 1.45
N ALA A 51 17.33 3.95 1.98
CA ALA A 51 16.53 2.82 2.44
C ALA A 51 15.62 3.20 3.62
N ARG A 52 16.08 4.08 4.52
CA ARG A 52 15.26 4.58 5.64
C ARG A 52 14.06 5.40 5.17
N GLY A 53 14.25 6.20 4.10
CA GLY A 53 13.17 6.95 3.45
C GLY A 53 12.09 6.07 2.81
N LEU A 54 12.37 4.77 2.60
CA LEU A 54 11.45 3.80 2.02
C LEU A 54 10.90 2.80 3.05
N SER A 55 11.01 3.09 4.35
CA SER A 55 10.59 2.19 5.43
C SER A 55 9.12 1.74 5.36
N LEU A 56 8.22 2.55 4.81
CA LEU A 56 6.80 2.22 4.63
C LEU A 56 6.51 1.34 3.40
N LEU A 57 7.47 1.21 2.48
CA LEU A 57 7.28 0.51 1.21
C LEU A 57 6.83 -0.96 1.38
N PRO A 58 7.39 -1.77 2.31
CA PRO A 58 6.95 -3.15 2.50
C PRO A 58 5.47 -3.23 2.91
N GLN A 59 5.06 -2.42 3.89
CA GLN A 59 3.68 -2.39 4.38
C GLN A 59 2.71 -1.91 3.29
N ALA A 60 3.06 -0.84 2.58
CA ALA A 60 2.26 -0.31 1.48
C ALA A 60 2.13 -1.32 0.32
N SER A 61 3.20 -2.05 0.00
CA SER A 61 3.20 -3.05 -1.09
C SER A 61 2.40 -4.31 -0.76
N ALA A 62 2.25 -4.63 0.52
CA ALA A 62 1.50 -5.80 0.99
C ALA A 62 -0.02 -5.55 1.01
N THR A 63 -0.45 -4.28 0.99
CA THR A 63 -1.88 -3.93 1.11
C THR A 63 -2.52 -3.90 -0.27
N SER A 64 -3.55 -4.72 -0.47
CA SER A 64 -4.33 -4.68 -1.71
C SER A 64 -5.34 -3.54 -1.69
N LEU A 65 -5.36 -2.72 -2.75
CA LEU A 65 -6.40 -1.70 -2.92
C LEU A 65 -7.80 -2.33 -3.05
N ASP A 66 -7.88 -3.56 -3.56
CA ASP A 66 -9.14 -4.29 -3.67
C ASP A 66 -9.66 -4.71 -2.29
N GLU A 67 -8.77 -5.15 -1.39
CA GLU A 67 -9.12 -5.48 0.00
C GLU A 67 -9.62 -4.24 0.76
N VAL A 68 -8.88 -3.12 0.64
CA VAL A 68 -9.29 -1.84 1.24
C VAL A 68 -10.64 -1.38 0.70
N SER A 69 -10.85 -1.52 -0.61
CA SER A 69 -12.11 -1.17 -1.25
C SER A 69 -13.26 -2.06 -0.78
N ALA A 70 -13.04 -3.37 -0.67
CA ALA A 70 -14.04 -4.31 -0.18
C ALA A 70 -14.44 -4.02 1.27
N TRP A 71 -13.46 -3.79 2.15
CA TRP A 71 -13.71 -3.40 3.54
C TRP A 71 -14.53 -2.11 3.64
N LEU A 72 -14.19 -1.10 2.83
CA LEU A 72 -14.94 0.16 2.80
C LEU A 72 -16.38 -0.03 2.32
N GLN A 73 -16.61 -0.90 1.33
CA GLN A 73 -17.97 -1.19 0.87
C GLN A 73 -18.80 -1.92 1.93
N GLU A 74 -18.19 -2.87 2.66
CA GLU A 74 -18.89 -3.56 3.75
C GLU A 74 -19.22 -2.59 4.89
N ALA A 75 -18.26 -1.77 5.33
CA ALA A 75 -18.52 -0.75 6.35
C ALA A 75 -19.66 0.21 5.95
N ARG A 76 -19.70 0.64 4.67
CA ARG A 76 -20.80 1.47 4.15
C ARG A 76 -22.14 0.74 4.15
N LYS A 77 -22.14 -0.57 3.87
CA LYS A 77 -23.35 -1.39 3.88
C LYS A 77 -23.87 -1.57 5.31
N GLU A 78 -23.00 -1.81 6.27
CA GLU A 78 -23.36 -1.89 7.69
C GLU A 78 -23.93 -0.57 8.21
N LEU A 79 -23.34 0.57 7.85
CA LEU A 79 -23.87 1.89 8.21
C LEU A 79 -25.27 2.13 7.63
N ARG A 80 -25.51 1.77 6.35
CA ARG A 80 -26.86 1.86 5.75
C ARG A 80 -27.88 0.96 6.43
N LEU A 81 -27.45 -0.23 6.88
CA LEU A 81 -28.32 -1.12 7.64
C LEU A 81 -28.71 -0.48 8.98
N LEU A 82 -27.74 0.12 9.68
CA LEU A 82 -27.97 0.82 10.93
C LEU A 82 -28.93 2.01 10.76
N GLU A 83 -28.76 2.81 9.70
CA GLU A 83 -29.67 3.90 9.35
C GLU A 83 -31.11 3.40 9.16
N GLY A 84 -31.26 2.28 8.44
CA GLY A 84 -32.55 1.63 8.24
C GLY A 84 -33.20 1.16 9.55
N GLN A 85 -32.41 0.57 10.45
CA GLN A 85 -32.86 0.12 11.77
C GLN A 85 -33.28 1.30 12.65
N LEU A 86 -32.49 2.38 12.69
CA LEU A 86 -32.83 3.62 13.40
C LEU A 86 -34.15 4.21 12.90
N ARG A 87 -34.38 4.21 11.59
CA ARG A 87 -35.63 4.70 10.99
C ARG A 87 -36.85 3.84 11.37
N ILE A 88 -36.67 2.53 11.55
CA ILE A 88 -37.75 1.63 11.98
C ILE A 88 -38.03 1.83 13.47
N ALA A 89 -36.98 1.86 14.29
CA ALA A 89 -37.04 2.05 15.73
C ALA A 89 -37.65 3.40 16.13
N GLY A 90 -37.36 4.47 15.39
CA GLY A 90 -37.91 5.81 15.63
C GLY A 90 -39.41 5.96 15.33
N ARG A 91 -40.11 4.92 14.84
CA ARG A 91 -41.56 4.97 14.59
C ARG A 91 -42.36 4.78 15.89
N PRO A 92 -43.58 5.34 15.98
CA PRO A 92 -44.47 5.09 17.12
C PRO A 92 -44.73 3.58 17.29
N GLY A 93 -44.45 3.04 18.48
CA GLY A 93 -44.56 1.60 18.77
C GLY A 93 -43.38 0.74 18.27
N GLY A 94 -42.32 1.36 17.73
CA GLY A 94 -41.12 0.67 17.24
C GLY A 94 -40.11 0.27 18.31
N LEU A 95 -40.30 0.72 19.55
CA LEU A 95 -39.41 0.45 20.69
C LEU A 95 -40.20 -0.07 21.88
N SER A 96 -39.58 -0.97 22.65
CA SER A 96 -40.11 -1.40 23.94
C SER A 96 -39.85 -0.34 25.01
N PRO A 97 -40.66 -0.26 26.08
CA PRO A 97 -40.38 0.64 27.20
C PRO A 97 -38.99 0.35 27.80
N GLY A 98 -38.13 1.37 27.87
CA GLY A 98 -36.76 1.25 28.37
C GLY A 98 -35.69 0.91 27.32
N ASP A 99 -36.07 0.79 26.04
CA ASP A 99 -35.11 0.57 24.96
C ASP A 99 -34.35 1.87 24.61
N ALA A 100 -33.02 1.83 24.71
CA ALA A 100 -32.11 2.95 24.46
C ALA A 100 -31.47 2.91 23.06
N PHE A 101 -31.95 2.04 22.15
CA PHE A 101 -31.33 1.83 20.84
C PHE A 101 -31.18 3.13 20.03
N VAL A 102 -32.22 3.95 19.95
CA VAL A 102 -32.18 5.22 19.20
C VAL A 102 -31.24 6.23 19.86
N ASP A 103 -31.25 6.30 21.20
CA ASP A 103 -30.43 7.24 21.97
C ASP A 103 -28.92 6.93 21.86
N VAL A 104 -28.56 5.65 21.76
CA VAL A 104 -27.16 5.20 21.64
C VAL A 104 -26.69 5.16 20.19
N MET A 105 -27.49 4.59 19.28
CA MET A 105 -27.08 4.37 17.91
C MET A 105 -27.28 5.60 17.01
N GLY A 106 -28.16 6.53 17.39
CA GLY A 106 -28.35 7.80 16.67
C GLY A 106 -27.05 8.61 16.60
N PRO A 107 -26.39 8.92 17.73
CA PRO A 107 -25.10 9.60 17.77
C PRO A 107 -23.95 8.82 17.11
N PHE A 108 -23.98 7.48 17.16
CA PHE A 108 -22.96 6.65 16.53
C PHE A 108 -23.02 6.69 14.99
N HIS A 109 -24.21 6.85 14.43
CA HIS A 109 -24.42 6.98 12.98
C HIS A 109 -24.12 8.39 12.44
N SER A 110 -24.20 9.45 13.26
CA SER A 110 -24.19 10.86 12.82
C SER A 110 -22.81 11.53 12.76
#